data_AF-A0A7C5KCV3-F1
#
_entry.id   AF-A0A7C5KCV3-F1
#
_cell.length_a   1.000
_cell.length_b   1.000
_cell.length_c   1.000
_cell.angle_alpha   90.00
_cell.angle_beta   90.00
_cell.angle_gamma   90.00
#
_symmetry.space_group_name_H-M   'P 1'
#
loop_
_entity.id
_entity.type
_entity.pdbx_description
1 polymer ?
#
loop_
_entity_poly.entity_id
_entity_poly.type
_entity_poly.pdbx_seq_one_letter_code
_entity_poly.pdbx_strand_id
1 'polypeptide(L)'
;MSKGKRAGLVGLLVILWGGAPLGAQAPAGLEKTLQKGLACWKRDEALEAMNWFGRALRKAPRVSTIRRAFQRAAARALEQALERGEKDQARRICRSALARLGDTPYFGTWLGRLLVEEERWDQAREVLERTGRLQGGQYALLELARLHRRRGRLEEGARILEKALPRFPRSLRSGLSAWVRLWRMDAGIRKNKVRSRYLGGEIFLPPSLSHSTRRFLCVLAGRSLSEAAAATGLPSRGRIEVVFSTPEELKRVGGPAWAGGLFKDGVVRVVFRPGQREVLAATLRHEFGHALLSALAPGLPGWLQEGVAQMAEKKDPARALAFLRGLPGTILPGSALETGFIWMRDSRLARAA
;
A
#
# COMPACT_ATOMS: atom_id res chain seq x y z
N MET A 1 -54.88 2.72 26.14
CA MET A 1 -54.00 3.49 25.21
C MET A 1 -52.58 2.91 25.21
N SER A 2 -52.26 1.88 24.38
CA SER A 2 -50.88 1.36 24.27
C SER A 2 -50.64 0.53 22.99
N LYS A 3 -51.08 1.02 21.83
CA LYS A 3 -50.78 0.39 20.53
C LYS A 3 -50.04 1.32 19.53
N GLY A 4 -49.95 2.62 19.81
CA GLY A 4 -49.37 3.61 18.90
C GLY A 4 -47.85 3.85 18.97
N LYS A 5 -47.15 3.39 20.02
CA LYS A 5 -45.69 3.63 20.17
C LYS A 5 -44.79 2.57 19.52
N ARG A 6 -45.32 1.43 19.09
CA ARG A 6 -44.53 0.32 18.50
C ARG A 6 -44.06 0.58 17.06
N ALA A 7 -44.60 1.59 16.37
CA ALA A 7 -44.32 1.85 14.95
C ALA A 7 -43.18 2.85 14.68
N GLY A 8 -42.75 3.64 15.68
CA GLY A 8 -41.88 4.80 15.44
C GLY A 8 -40.38 4.49 15.23
N LEU A 9 -39.83 3.48 15.90
CA LEU A 9 -38.37 3.30 15.99
C LEU A 9 -37.80 2.37 14.91
N VAL A 10 -38.60 1.41 14.46
CA VAL A 10 -38.35 0.66 13.23
C VAL A 10 -38.32 1.63 12.04
N GLY A 11 -39.20 2.64 12.05
CA GLY A 11 -39.18 3.77 11.11
C GLY A 11 -37.84 4.52 11.10
N LEU A 12 -37.14 4.66 12.23
CA LEU A 12 -35.85 5.37 12.27
C LEU A 12 -34.70 4.58 11.60
N LEU A 13 -34.69 3.25 11.70
CA LEU A 13 -33.78 2.38 10.94
C LEU A 13 -34.11 2.38 9.45
N VAL A 14 -35.39 2.49 9.11
CA VAL A 14 -35.88 2.65 7.74
C VAL A 14 -35.45 4.00 7.16
N ILE A 15 -35.55 5.08 7.93
CA ILE A 15 -35.17 6.45 7.52
C ILE A 15 -33.65 6.61 7.41
N LEU A 16 -32.87 6.12 8.37
CA LEU A 16 -31.41 6.29 8.36
C LEU A 16 -30.68 5.25 7.49
N TRP A 17 -31.32 4.10 7.17
CA TRP A 17 -30.65 2.94 6.54
C TRP A 17 -31.45 2.26 5.42
N GLY A 18 -32.55 2.87 4.97
CA GLY A 18 -33.30 2.58 3.73
C GLY A 18 -33.84 1.16 3.65
N GLY A 19 -34.80 0.78 4.49
CA GLY A 19 -35.33 -0.60 4.54
C GLY A 19 -36.85 -0.70 4.70
N ALA A 20 -37.40 -1.90 4.59
CA ALA A 20 -38.80 -2.15 4.94
C ALA A 20 -38.96 -2.23 6.46
N PRO A 21 -40.09 -1.75 7.03
CA PRO A 21 -40.34 -1.91 8.47
C PRO A 21 -40.40 -3.39 8.85
N LEU A 22 -39.85 -3.72 10.02
CA LEU A 22 -40.06 -5.01 10.68
C LEU A 22 -41.56 -5.27 10.80
N GLY A 23 -42.04 -6.36 10.19
CA GLY A 23 -43.44 -6.79 10.31
C GLY A 23 -43.83 -7.12 11.75
N ALA A 24 -45.13 -7.31 12.01
CA ALA A 24 -45.72 -7.47 13.33
C ALA A 24 -45.22 -8.67 14.18
N GLN A 25 -44.34 -9.53 13.63
CA GLN A 25 -43.79 -10.73 14.27
C GLN A 25 -42.29 -10.57 14.65
N ALA A 26 -41.87 -9.39 15.11
CA ALA A 26 -40.49 -9.18 15.54
C ALA A 26 -40.17 -10.01 16.81
N PRO A 27 -39.04 -10.74 16.86
CA PRO A 27 -38.63 -11.51 18.04
C PRO A 27 -38.55 -10.67 19.32
N ALA A 28 -38.93 -11.26 20.45
CA ALA A 28 -38.92 -10.57 21.74
C ALA A 28 -37.54 -9.96 22.06
N GLY A 29 -37.56 -8.69 22.51
CA GLY A 29 -36.35 -7.93 22.85
C GLY A 29 -35.45 -7.54 21.68
N LEU A 30 -35.87 -7.76 20.42
CA LEU A 30 -35.14 -7.25 19.25
C LEU A 30 -35.09 -5.73 19.25
N GLU A 31 -36.20 -5.06 19.57
CA GLU A 31 -36.30 -3.60 19.64
C GLU A 31 -35.31 -3.01 20.65
N LYS A 32 -35.26 -3.53 21.88
CA LYS A 32 -34.29 -3.11 22.91
C LYS A 32 -32.84 -3.30 22.44
N THR A 33 -32.58 -4.38 21.69
CA THR A 33 -31.25 -4.67 21.13
C THR A 33 -30.85 -3.63 20.08
N LEU A 34 -31.79 -3.28 19.19
CA LEU A 34 -31.60 -2.27 18.15
C LEU A 34 -31.44 -0.87 18.74
N GLN A 35 -32.22 -0.52 19.77
CA GLN A 35 -32.10 0.75 20.49
C GLN A 35 -30.71 0.95 21.08
N LYS A 36 -30.17 -0.07 21.75
CA LYS A 36 -28.79 -0.02 22.29
C LYS A 36 -27.75 0.13 21.18
N GLY A 37 -27.91 -0.60 20.08
CA GLY A 37 -27.01 -0.45 18.93
C GLY A 37 -27.03 0.96 18.32
N LEU A 38 -28.23 1.54 18.16
CA LEU A 38 -28.39 2.92 17.67
C LEU A 38 -27.82 3.97 18.64
N ALA A 39 -27.97 3.77 19.96
CA ALA A 39 -27.41 4.66 20.96
C ALA A 39 -25.87 4.65 20.95
N CYS A 40 -25.24 3.48 20.83
CA CYS A 40 -23.79 3.38 20.63
C CYS A 40 -23.37 4.02 19.30
N TRP A 41 -24.09 3.76 18.22
CA TRP A 41 -23.79 4.33 16.90
C TRP A 41 -23.80 5.86 16.90
N LYS A 42 -24.79 6.48 17.54
CA LYS A 42 -24.88 7.94 17.67
C LYS A 42 -23.74 8.56 18.47
N ARG A 43 -23.08 7.79 19.34
CA ARG A 43 -21.94 8.21 20.15
C ARG A 43 -20.58 7.87 19.51
N ASP A 44 -20.58 7.42 18.25
CA ASP A 44 -19.41 6.90 17.52
C ASP A 44 -18.69 5.72 18.24
N GLU A 45 -19.40 5.01 19.13
CA GLU A 45 -18.97 3.77 19.76
C GLU A 45 -19.20 2.59 18.80
N ALA A 46 -18.40 2.55 17.72
CA ALA A 46 -18.69 1.69 16.57
C ALA A 46 -18.57 0.19 16.88
N LEU A 47 -17.63 -0.21 17.76
CA LEU A 47 -17.45 -1.61 18.15
C LEU A 47 -18.64 -2.12 18.98
N GLU A 48 -19.11 -1.32 19.93
CA GLU A 48 -20.28 -1.61 20.76
C GLU A 48 -21.53 -1.65 19.90
N ALA A 49 -21.69 -0.70 18.97
CA ALA A 49 -22.77 -0.70 18.00
C ALA A 49 -22.74 -1.97 17.13
N MET A 50 -21.58 -2.37 16.62
CA MET A 50 -21.39 -3.62 15.87
C MET A 50 -21.82 -4.83 16.71
N ASN A 51 -21.44 -4.88 17.99
CA ASN A 51 -21.80 -5.97 18.89
C ASN A 51 -23.31 -6.06 19.11
N TRP A 52 -23.99 -4.93 19.32
CA TRP A 52 -25.45 -4.88 19.46
C TRP A 52 -26.18 -5.25 18.18
N PHE A 53 -25.78 -4.69 17.03
CA PHE A 53 -26.36 -5.08 15.74
C PHE A 53 -26.08 -6.54 15.39
N GLY A 54 -24.92 -7.08 15.78
CA GLY A 54 -24.59 -8.49 15.61
C GLY A 54 -25.44 -9.42 16.47
N ARG A 55 -25.87 -8.97 17.66
CA ARG A 55 -26.87 -9.68 18.49
C ARG A 55 -28.26 -9.62 17.83
N ALA A 56 -28.64 -8.47 17.30
CA ALA A 56 -29.90 -8.31 16.58
C ALA A 56 -29.94 -9.18 15.31
N LEU A 57 -28.84 -9.25 14.56
CA LEU A 57 -28.72 -10.04 13.33
C LEU A 57 -28.86 -11.54 13.61
N ARG A 58 -28.33 -12.04 14.75
CA ARG A 58 -28.54 -13.45 15.14
C ARG A 58 -30.02 -13.78 15.40
N LYS A 59 -30.77 -12.83 15.98
CA LYS A 59 -32.21 -13.01 16.23
C LYS A 59 -33.05 -12.92 14.96
N ALA A 60 -32.60 -12.14 13.98
CA ALA A 60 -33.35 -11.87 12.75
C ALA A 60 -32.40 -11.82 11.53
N PRO A 61 -31.81 -12.97 11.12
CA PRO A 61 -30.74 -13.02 10.11
C PRO A 61 -31.19 -12.62 8.70
N ARG A 62 -32.48 -12.74 8.40
CA ARG A 62 -33.07 -12.43 7.10
C ARG A 62 -33.43 -10.94 6.93
N VAL A 63 -33.32 -10.13 7.99
CA VAL A 63 -33.69 -8.71 7.92
C VAL A 63 -32.54 -7.89 7.34
N SER A 64 -32.72 -7.46 6.09
CA SER A 64 -31.70 -6.73 5.33
C SER A 64 -31.25 -5.42 5.99
N THR A 65 -32.15 -4.71 6.67
CA THR A 65 -31.82 -3.47 7.41
C THR A 65 -30.87 -3.73 8.58
N ILE A 66 -31.06 -4.82 9.33
CA ILE A 66 -30.17 -5.18 10.45
C ILE A 66 -28.81 -5.63 9.91
N ARG A 67 -28.83 -6.37 8.79
CA ARG A 67 -27.61 -6.77 8.07
C ARG A 67 -26.81 -5.54 7.62
N ARG A 68 -27.46 -4.53 7.03
CA ARG A 68 -26.83 -3.24 6.67
C ARG A 68 -26.32 -2.49 7.90
N ALA A 69 -27.11 -2.44 8.98
CA ALA A 69 -26.72 -1.82 10.25
C ALA A 69 -25.42 -2.41 10.81
N PHE A 70 -25.37 -3.73 10.90
CA PHE A 70 -24.18 -4.46 11.31
C PHE A 70 -22.99 -4.22 10.37
N GLN A 71 -23.21 -4.24 9.05
CA GLN A 71 -22.15 -4.03 8.08
C GLN A 71 -21.49 -2.65 8.21
N ARG A 72 -22.25 -1.54 8.30
CA ARG A 72 -21.62 -0.21 8.45
C ARG A 72 -20.97 -0.05 9.82
N ALA A 73 -21.57 -0.59 10.89
CA ALA A 73 -20.96 -0.57 12.21
C ALA A 73 -19.63 -1.33 12.25
N ALA A 74 -19.57 -2.52 11.62
CA ALA A 74 -18.35 -3.28 11.49
C ALA A 74 -17.28 -2.55 10.65
N ALA A 75 -17.67 -1.86 9.57
CA ALA A 75 -16.76 -1.07 8.76
C ALA A 75 -16.16 0.10 9.55
N ARG A 76 -17.00 0.89 10.25
CA ARG A 76 -16.53 2.00 11.09
C ARG A 76 -15.65 1.52 12.25
N ALA A 77 -16.01 0.41 12.89
CA ALA A 77 -15.19 -0.17 13.96
C ALA A 77 -13.83 -0.65 13.44
N LEU A 78 -13.79 -1.22 12.23
CA LEU A 78 -12.54 -1.60 11.57
C LEU A 78 -11.67 -0.38 11.30
N GLU A 79 -12.24 0.69 10.74
CA GLU A 79 -11.53 1.94 10.47
C GLU A 79 -10.93 2.54 11.75
N GLN A 80 -11.71 2.69 12.82
CA GLN A 80 -11.22 3.17 14.11
C GLN A 80 -10.09 2.30 14.68
N ALA A 81 -10.21 0.96 14.58
CA ALA A 81 -9.16 0.05 15.03
C ALA A 81 -7.88 0.20 14.19
N LEU A 82 -7.99 0.40 12.89
CA LEU A 82 -6.84 0.63 12.00
C LEU A 82 -6.18 1.98 12.28
N GLU A 83 -6.96 3.04 12.49
CA GLU A 83 -6.47 4.38 12.86
C GLU A 83 -5.67 4.36 14.17
N ARG A 84 -6.10 3.55 15.15
CA ARG A 84 -5.40 3.35 16.43
C ARG A 84 -4.25 2.35 16.36
N GLY A 85 -4.03 1.71 15.21
CA GLY A 85 -3.02 0.66 15.06
C GLY A 85 -3.33 -0.65 15.77
N GLU A 86 -4.58 -0.86 16.21
CA GLU A 86 -5.04 -2.05 16.95
C GLU A 86 -5.30 -3.24 16.00
N LYS A 87 -4.21 -3.79 15.42
CA LYS A 87 -4.29 -4.86 14.39
C LYS A 87 -5.07 -6.09 14.82
N ASP A 88 -4.95 -6.49 16.08
CA ASP A 88 -5.68 -7.64 16.63
C ASP A 88 -7.19 -7.43 16.64
N GLN A 89 -7.62 -6.23 17.05
CA GLN A 89 -9.01 -5.84 17.06
C GLN A 89 -9.57 -5.77 15.64
N ALA A 90 -8.85 -5.13 14.72
CA ALA A 90 -9.20 -5.07 13.31
C ALA A 90 -9.42 -6.48 12.71
N ARG A 91 -8.53 -7.42 13.00
CA ARG A 91 -8.67 -8.82 12.56
C ARG A 91 -9.87 -9.53 13.18
N ARG A 92 -10.14 -9.34 14.48
CA ARG A 92 -11.35 -9.88 15.14
C ARG A 92 -12.62 -9.32 14.50
N ILE A 93 -12.64 -8.03 14.18
CA ILE A 93 -13.77 -7.38 13.50
C ILE A 93 -13.99 -7.99 12.10
N CYS A 94 -12.95 -8.12 11.28
CA CYS A 94 -13.09 -8.73 9.96
C CYS A 94 -13.61 -10.18 10.03
N ARG A 95 -13.07 -11.01 10.93
CA ARG A 95 -13.55 -12.39 11.13
C ARG A 95 -15.01 -12.43 11.59
N SER A 96 -15.34 -11.58 12.56
CA SER A 96 -16.70 -11.39 13.10
C SER A 96 -17.69 -10.98 12.01
N ALA A 97 -17.27 -10.10 11.10
CA ALA A 97 -18.08 -9.64 9.99
C ALA A 97 -18.30 -10.74 8.94
N LEU A 98 -17.22 -11.40 8.49
CA LEU A 98 -17.29 -12.50 7.52
C LEU A 98 -18.15 -13.67 8.03
N ALA A 99 -18.04 -14.02 9.31
CA ALA A 99 -18.84 -15.09 9.91
C ALA A 99 -20.35 -14.81 9.91
N ARG A 100 -20.76 -13.53 9.91
CA ARG A 100 -22.18 -13.13 10.02
C ARG A 100 -22.79 -12.64 8.71
N LEU A 101 -21.99 -12.01 7.86
CA LEU A 101 -22.41 -11.48 6.57
C LEU A 101 -22.15 -12.46 5.42
N GLY A 102 -21.33 -13.48 5.65
CA GLY A 102 -20.74 -14.30 4.60
C GLY A 102 -19.58 -13.56 3.92
N ASP A 103 -19.17 -14.08 2.78
CA ASP A 103 -18.04 -13.55 2.03
C ASP A 103 -18.36 -12.17 1.45
N THR A 104 -17.59 -11.17 1.90
CA THR A 104 -17.72 -9.78 1.45
C THR A 104 -16.34 -9.26 1.05
N PRO A 105 -16.23 -8.57 -0.11
CA PRO A 105 -14.95 -8.06 -0.61
C PRO A 105 -14.19 -7.18 0.39
N TYR A 106 -14.88 -6.26 1.06
CA TYR A 106 -14.26 -5.29 1.96
C TYR A 106 -13.57 -5.96 3.16
N PHE A 107 -14.30 -6.75 3.95
CA PHE A 107 -13.74 -7.42 5.13
C PHE A 107 -12.75 -8.54 4.76
N GLY A 108 -12.97 -9.24 3.64
CA GLY A 108 -12.05 -10.25 3.13
C GLY A 108 -10.70 -9.65 2.70
N THR A 109 -10.72 -8.52 1.99
CA THR A 109 -9.50 -7.81 1.57
C THR A 109 -8.70 -7.33 2.79
N TRP A 110 -9.36 -6.70 3.76
CA TRP A 110 -8.69 -6.22 4.98
C TRP A 110 -8.14 -7.35 5.84
N LEU A 111 -8.90 -8.45 6.01
CA LEU A 111 -8.38 -9.63 6.71
C LEU A 111 -7.14 -10.19 6.03
N GLY A 112 -7.17 -10.34 4.70
CA GLY A 112 -6.03 -10.82 3.93
C GLY A 112 -4.81 -9.92 4.06
N ARG A 113 -4.99 -8.59 4.01
CA ARG A 113 -3.91 -7.61 4.21
C ARG A 113 -3.30 -7.70 5.61
N LEU A 114 -4.11 -7.77 6.66
CA LEU A 114 -3.62 -7.90 8.03
C LEU A 114 -2.82 -9.21 8.21
N LEU A 115 -3.28 -10.31 7.63
CA LEU A 115 -2.57 -11.59 7.65
C LEU A 115 -1.25 -11.54 6.88
N VAL A 116 -1.16 -10.77 5.79
CA VAL A 116 0.11 -10.50 5.06
C VAL A 116 1.10 -9.75 5.93
N GLU A 117 0.65 -8.74 6.67
CA GLU A 117 1.52 -7.94 7.55
C GLU A 117 2.09 -8.75 8.71
N GLU A 118 1.39 -9.80 9.15
CA GLU A 118 1.81 -10.73 10.20
C GLU A 118 2.52 -11.97 9.64
N GLU A 119 2.85 -11.97 8.34
CA GLU A 119 3.52 -13.08 7.67
C GLU A 119 2.77 -14.43 7.74
N ARG A 120 1.44 -14.40 7.94
CA ARG A 120 0.55 -15.57 7.94
C ARG A 120 0.14 -15.93 6.52
N TRP A 121 1.13 -16.27 5.70
CA TRP A 121 1.03 -16.33 4.24
C TRP A 121 -0.07 -17.22 3.70
N ASP A 122 -0.23 -18.42 4.25
CA ASP A 122 -1.17 -19.40 3.67
C ASP A 122 -2.62 -19.04 3.99
N GLN A 123 -2.87 -18.54 5.21
CA GLN A 123 -4.19 -18.01 5.59
C GLN A 123 -4.53 -16.74 4.80
N ALA A 124 -3.56 -15.85 4.61
CA ALA A 124 -3.75 -14.66 3.78
C ALA A 124 -4.11 -15.04 2.35
N ARG A 125 -3.37 -16.00 1.76
CA ARG A 125 -3.61 -16.50 0.41
C ARG A 125 -5.03 -17.05 0.26
N GLU A 126 -5.45 -17.95 1.16
CA GLU A 126 -6.78 -18.56 1.11
C GLU A 126 -7.90 -17.51 1.15
N VAL A 127 -7.80 -16.57 2.11
CA VAL A 127 -8.80 -15.49 2.25
C VAL A 127 -8.83 -14.61 1.00
N LEU A 128 -7.68 -14.21 0.47
CA LEU A 128 -7.58 -13.32 -0.69
C LEU A 128 -8.02 -13.99 -1.99
N GLU A 129 -7.68 -15.27 -2.21
CA GLU A 129 -8.13 -16.05 -3.37
C GLU A 129 -9.65 -16.20 -3.37
N ARG A 130 -10.24 -16.58 -2.23
CA ARG A 130 -11.69 -16.69 -2.07
C ARG A 130 -12.39 -15.35 -2.28
N THR A 131 -11.86 -14.29 -1.67
CA THR A 131 -12.43 -12.93 -1.79
C THR A 131 -12.30 -12.36 -3.21
N GLY A 132 -11.21 -12.67 -3.91
CA GLY A 132 -10.94 -12.19 -5.27
C GLY A 132 -11.92 -12.71 -6.32
N ARG A 133 -12.57 -13.86 -6.06
CA ARG A 133 -13.61 -14.45 -6.93
C ARG A 133 -14.95 -13.69 -6.86
N LEU A 134 -15.17 -12.89 -5.81
CA LEU A 134 -16.42 -12.14 -5.63
C LEU A 134 -16.48 -10.92 -6.56
N GLN A 135 -17.68 -10.46 -6.92
CA GLN A 135 -17.85 -9.12 -7.48
C GLN A 135 -17.34 -8.06 -6.48
N GLY A 136 -16.60 -7.06 -6.95
CA GLY A 136 -15.91 -6.08 -6.08
C GLY A 136 -14.62 -6.59 -5.43
N GLY A 137 -14.22 -7.85 -5.66
CA GLY A 137 -13.01 -8.47 -5.09
C GLY A 137 -11.67 -8.04 -5.71
N GLN A 138 -11.63 -7.05 -6.60
CA GLN A 138 -10.39 -6.67 -7.29
C GLN A 138 -9.27 -6.22 -6.33
N TYR A 139 -9.60 -5.58 -5.21
CA TYR A 139 -8.60 -5.18 -4.21
C TYR A 139 -8.01 -6.39 -3.47
N ALA A 140 -8.76 -7.47 -3.28
CA ALA A 140 -8.22 -8.73 -2.76
C ALA A 140 -7.22 -9.35 -3.75
N LEU A 141 -7.48 -9.26 -5.06
CA LEU A 141 -6.52 -9.71 -6.09
C LEU A 141 -5.24 -8.87 -6.10
N LEU A 142 -5.33 -7.55 -5.85
CA LEU A 142 -4.14 -6.70 -5.68
C LEU A 142 -3.32 -7.11 -4.45
N GLU A 143 -3.96 -7.34 -3.31
CA GLU A 143 -3.26 -7.81 -2.11
C GLU A 143 -2.68 -9.22 -2.30
N LEU A 144 -3.36 -10.11 -3.03
CA LEU A 144 -2.84 -11.42 -3.40
C LEU A 144 -1.60 -11.29 -4.27
N ALA A 145 -1.64 -10.42 -5.28
CA ALA A 145 -0.49 -10.15 -6.13
C ALA A 145 0.70 -9.59 -5.33
N ARG A 146 0.45 -8.68 -4.39
CA ARG A 146 1.46 -8.16 -3.43
C ARG A 146 2.01 -9.24 -2.51
N LEU A 147 1.19 -10.18 -2.06
CA LEU A 147 1.63 -11.36 -1.30
C LEU A 147 2.60 -12.22 -2.12
N HIS A 148 2.25 -12.54 -3.37
CA HIS A 148 3.15 -13.30 -4.26
C HIS A 148 4.47 -12.57 -4.47
N ARG A 149 4.44 -11.25 -4.65
CA ARG A 149 5.64 -10.40 -4.73
C ARG A 149 6.50 -10.50 -3.46
N ARG A 150 5.91 -10.37 -2.26
CA ARG A 150 6.63 -10.50 -0.98
C ARG A 150 7.30 -11.88 -0.81
N ARG A 151 6.73 -12.92 -1.41
CA ARG A 151 7.32 -14.27 -1.44
C ARG A 151 8.30 -14.49 -2.61
N GLY A 152 8.72 -13.43 -3.31
CA GLY A 152 9.64 -13.51 -4.45
C GLY A 152 9.02 -14.08 -5.74
N ARG A 153 7.71 -14.35 -5.76
CA ARG A 153 6.97 -14.90 -6.91
C ARG A 153 6.44 -13.78 -7.80
N LEU A 154 7.36 -12.97 -8.32
CA LEU A 154 7.05 -11.74 -9.07
C LEU A 154 6.19 -11.99 -10.32
N GLU A 155 6.52 -13.01 -11.12
CA GLU A 155 5.78 -13.34 -12.34
C GLU A 155 4.33 -13.77 -12.04
N GLU A 156 4.14 -14.52 -10.95
CA GLU A 156 2.81 -14.96 -10.51
C GLU A 156 1.98 -13.75 -10.04
N GLY A 157 2.59 -12.87 -9.23
CA GLY A 157 1.95 -11.64 -8.79
C GLY A 157 1.58 -10.73 -9.97
N ALA A 158 2.47 -10.57 -10.94
CA ALA A 158 2.22 -9.80 -12.15
C ALA A 158 1.05 -10.38 -12.97
N ARG A 159 1.02 -11.70 -13.17
CA ARG A 159 -0.08 -12.39 -13.88
C ARG A 159 -1.43 -12.21 -13.17
N ILE A 160 -1.47 -12.30 -11.85
CA ILE A 160 -2.71 -12.07 -11.07
C ILE A 160 -3.20 -10.63 -11.25
N LEU A 161 -2.30 -9.65 -11.08
CA LEU A 161 -2.67 -8.25 -11.18
C LEU A 161 -3.10 -7.87 -12.61
N GLU A 162 -2.40 -8.37 -13.62
CA GLU A 162 -2.72 -8.15 -15.04
C GLU A 162 -4.15 -8.63 -15.37
N LYS A 163 -4.50 -9.86 -14.95
CA LYS A 163 -5.86 -10.38 -15.11
C LYS A 163 -6.91 -9.56 -14.37
N ALA A 164 -6.53 -8.93 -13.25
CA ALA A 164 -7.43 -8.11 -12.45
C ALA A 164 -7.58 -6.67 -12.98
N LEU A 165 -6.65 -6.16 -13.82
CA LEU A 165 -6.65 -4.77 -14.31
C LEU A 165 -8.00 -4.27 -14.86
N PRO A 166 -8.74 -5.05 -15.67
CA PRO A 166 -10.03 -4.59 -16.22
C PRO A 166 -11.08 -4.29 -15.14
N ARG A 167 -10.95 -4.90 -13.95
CA ARG A 167 -11.88 -4.75 -12.82
C ARG A 167 -11.63 -3.49 -11.98
N PHE A 168 -10.53 -2.77 -12.22
CA PHE A 168 -10.21 -1.54 -11.52
C PHE A 168 -10.80 -0.30 -12.22
N PRO A 169 -11.06 0.79 -11.46
CA PRO A 169 -11.36 2.10 -12.03
C PRO A 169 -10.26 2.56 -12.99
N ARG A 170 -10.63 3.24 -14.08
CA ARG A 170 -9.67 3.73 -15.10
C ARG A 170 -8.53 4.55 -14.49
N SER A 171 -8.82 5.36 -13.47
CA SER A 171 -7.84 6.18 -12.74
C SER A 171 -6.69 5.39 -12.11
N LEU A 172 -6.91 4.12 -11.76
CA LEU A 172 -5.89 3.26 -11.14
C LEU A 172 -5.18 2.34 -12.14
N ARG A 173 -5.75 2.10 -13.33
CA ARG A 173 -5.24 1.10 -14.28
C ARG A 173 -3.84 1.42 -14.77
N SER A 174 -3.55 2.67 -15.13
CA SER A 174 -2.23 3.06 -15.65
C SER A 174 -1.14 2.84 -14.61
N GLY A 175 -1.42 3.22 -13.36
CA GLY A 175 -0.54 2.94 -12.22
C GLY A 175 -0.30 1.45 -12.07
N LEU A 176 -1.36 0.65 -11.89
CA LEU A 176 -1.24 -0.80 -11.69
C LEU A 176 -0.58 -1.52 -12.88
N SER A 177 -0.83 -1.08 -14.12
CA SER A 177 -0.16 -1.59 -15.32
C SER A 177 1.35 -1.34 -15.30
N ALA A 178 1.79 -0.17 -14.79
CA ALA A 178 3.21 0.09 -14.58
C ALA A 178 3.82 -0.86 -13.52
N TRP A 179 3.07 -1.25 -12.50
CA TRP A 179 3.52 -2.23 -11.51
C TRP A 179 3.65 -3.64 -12.13
N VAL A 180 2.70 -4.06 -12.96
CA VAL A 180 2.78 -5.33 -13.70
C VAL A 180 4.05 -5.38 -14.56
N ARG A 181 4.31 -4.32 -15.35
CA ARG A 181 5.53 -4.22 -16.16
C ARG A 181 6.79 -4.30 -15.32
N LEU A 182 6.85 -3.55 -14.21
CA LEU A 182 7.99 -3.55 -13.30
C LEU A 182 8.26 -4.93 -12.71
N TRP A 183 7.21 -5.63 -12.25
CA TRP A 183 7.38 -6.95 -11.64
C TRP A 183 7.78 -8.02 -12.64
N ARG A 184 7.29 -7.96 -13.89
CA ARG A 184 7.77 -8.84 -14.98
C ARG A 184 9.22 -8.56 -15.34
N MET A 185 9.57 -7.29 -15.45
CA MET A 185 10.94 -6.85 -15.70
C MET A 185 11.89 -7.43 -14.63
N ASP A 186 11.55 -7.25 -13.35
CA ASP A 186 12.33 -7.79 -12.23
C ASP A 186 12.38 -9.31 -12.23
N ALA A 187 11.27 -9.99 -12.53
CA ALA A 187 11.24 -11.45 -12.64
C ALA A 187 12.22 -11.93 -13.72
N GLY A 188 12.22 -11.28 -14.88
CA GLY A 188 13.14 -11.55 -15.99
C GLY A 188 14.60 -11.28 -15.60
N ILE A 189 14.87 -10.12 -15.00
CA ILE A 189 16.21 -9.72 -14.55
C ILE A 189 16.73 -10.74 -13.52
N ARG A 190 15.96 -11.08 -12.48
CA ARG A 190 16.41 -11.90 -11.35
C ARG A 190 16.69 -13.37 -11.69
N LYS A 191 16.01 -13.94 -12.69
CA LYS A 191 16.16 -15.37 -13.07
C LYS A 191 17.61 -15.78 -13.29
N ASN A 192 18.42 -14.86 -13.84
CA ASN A 192 19.81 -15.15 -14.20
C ASN A 192 20.82 -14.43 -13.29
N LYS A 193 20.42 -13.91 -12.13
CA LYS A 193 21.32 -13.17 -11.24
C LYS A 193 22.05 -14.08 -10.27
N VAL A 194 23.27 -13.69 -9.94
CA VAL A 194 23.97 -14.19 -8.77
C VAL A 194 23.39 -13.48 -7.55
N ARG A 195 22.80 -14.25 -6.63
CA ARG A 195 22.38 -13.75 -5.33
C ARG A 195 23.58 -13.71 -4.39
N SER A 196 23.76 -12.59 -3.69
CA SER A 196 24.76 -12.41 -2.64
C SER A 196 24.14 -11.62 -1.47
N ARG A 197 24.93 -11.39 -0.42
CA ARG A 197 24.56 -10.58 0.74
C ARG A 197 25.50 -9.38 0.87
N TYR A 198 24.96 -8.25 1.31
CA TYR A 198 25.71 -7.09 1.75
C TYR A 198 25.23 -6.66 3.15
N LEU A 199 25.88 -5.65 3.75
CA LEU A 199 25.59 -5.24 5.13
C LEU A 199 24.11 -4.85 5.36
N GLY A 200 23.41 -4.39 4.32
CA GLY A 200 22.02 -3.94 4.40
C GLY A 200 20.95 -4.94 3.94
N GLY A 201 21.32 -6.11 3.42
CA GLY A 201 20.34 -7.07 2.88
C GLY A 201 20.85 -7.98 1.77
N GLU A 202 19.93 -8.37 0.88
CA GLU A 202 20.24 -9.19 -0.30
C GLU A 202 20.59 -8.30 -1.51
N ILE A 203 21.53 -8.77 -2.33
CA ILE A 203 21.96 -8.10 -3.55
C ILE A 203 21.97 -9.09 -4.72
N PHE A 204 21.40 -8.69 -5.85
CA PHE A 204 21.30 -9.47 -7.06
C PHE A 204 22.20 -8.85 -8.14
N LEU A 205 23.19 -9.63 -8.61
CA LEU A 205 24.27 -9.15 -9.46
C LEU A 205 24.26 -9.85 -10.82
N PRO A 206 24.59 -9.16 -11.93
CA PRO A 206 24.75 -9.81 -13.23
C PRO A 206 25.82 -10.93 -13.16
N PRO A 207 25.55 -12.11 -13.74
CA PRO A 207 26.45 -13.26 -13.66
C PRO A 207 27.72 -13.06 -14.50
N SER A 208 27.64 -12.20 -15.53
CA SER A 208 28.76 -11.83 -16.40
C SER A 208 29.83 -10.99 -15.70
N LEU A 209 29.56 -10.45 -14.52
CA LEU A 209 30.55 -9.67 -13.77
C LEU A 209 31.60 -10.57 -13.10
N SER A 210 32.85 -10.15 -13.16
CA SER A 210 33.95 -10.81 -12.45
C SER A 210 33.69 -10.90 -10.94
N HIS A 211 34.36 -11.84 -10.26
CA HIS A 211 34.23 -11.99 -8.81
C HIS A 211 34.64 -10.71 -8.06
N SER A 212 35.72 -10.04 -8.51
CA SER A 212 36.20 -8.79 -7.91
C SER A 212 35.19 -7.65 -8.07
N THR A 213 34.57 -7.49 -9.25
CA THR A 213 33.52 -6.49 -9.47
C THR A 213 32.29 -6.78 -8.62
N ARG A 214 31.86 -8.04 -8.50
CA ARG A 214 30.73 -8.43 -7.64
C ARG A 214 31.00 -8.10 -6.17
N ARG A 215 32.19 -8.41 -5.66
CA ARG A 215 32.60 -8.06 -4.30
C ARG A 215 32.64 -6.55 -4.08
N PHE A 216 33.19 -5.82 -5.04
CA PHE A 216 33.19 -4.35 -5.03
C PHE A 216 31.77 -3.78 -4.91
N LEU A 217 30.82 -4.27 -5.72
CA LEU A 217 29.43 -3.80 -5.66
C LEU A 217 28.74 -4.10 -4.33
N CYS A 218 29.04 -5.23 -3.69
CA CYS A 218 28.53 -5.54 -2.34
C CYS A 218 29.05 -4.54 -1.30
N VAL A 219 30.35 -4.23 -1.33
CA VAL A 219 30.95 -3.24 -0.42
C VAL A 219 30.41 -1.84 -0.70
N LEU A 220 30.30 -1.46 -1.97
CA LEU A 220 29.76 -0.17 -2.38
C LEU A 220 28.32 0.01 -1.89
N ALA A 221 27.45 -0.98 -2.06
CA ALA A 221 26.07 -0.91 -1.58
C ALA A 221 26.00 -0.74 -0.04
N GLY A 222 26.83 -1.47 0.72
CA GLY A 222 26.87 -1.35 2.18
C GLY A 222 27.37 0.02 2.65
N ARG A 223 28.42 0.53 2.00
CA ARG A 223 28.95 1.87 2.27
C ARG A 223 27.95 2.97 1.91
N SER A 224 27.34 2.90 0.73
CA SER A 224 26.32 3.87 0.30
C SER A 224 25.11 3.89 1.24
N LEU A 225 24.65 2.73 1.72
CA LEU A 225 23.56 2.69 2.72
C LEU A 225 23.97 3.37 4.03
N SER A 226 25.18 3.09 4.52
CA SER A 226 25.69 3.69 5.76
C SER A 226 25.87 5.20 5.63
N GLU A 227 26.39 5.67 4.49
CA GLU A 227 26.54 7.09 4.18
C GLU A 227 25.18 7.80 4.04
N ALA A 228 24.19 7.16 3.41
CA ALA A 228 22.84 7.70 3.30
C ALA A 228 22.16 7.81 4.67
N ALA A 229 22.30 6.79 5.52
CA ALA A 229 21.78 6.81 6.89
C ALA A 229 22.44 7.92 7.71
N ALA A 230 23.77 8.07 7.63
CA ALA A 230 24.49 9.13 8.32
C ALA A 230 24.08 10.54 7.83
N ALA A 231 23.98 10.74 6.52
CA ALA A 231 23.60 12.03 5.93
C ALA A 231 22.16 12.44 6.26
N THR A 232 21.27 11.47 6.47
CA THR A 232 19.84 11.72 6.72
C THR A 232 19.46 11.64 8.19
N GLY A 233 20.33 11.09 9.05
CA GLY A 233 20.00 10.75 10.44
C GLY A 233 18.96 9.63 10.56
N LEU A 234 18.56 9.00 9.45
CA LEU A 234 17.55 7.94 9.45
C LEU A 234 18.18 6.58 9.77
N PRO A 235 17.55 5.77 10.62
CA PRO A 235 18.10 4.47 10.98
C PRO A 235 17.95 3.48 9.81
N SER A 236 18.97 2.66 9.58
CA SER A 236 18.89 1.52 8.66
C SER A 236 18.10 0.36 9.29
N ARG A 237 16.77 0.50 9.35
CA ARG A 237 15.89 -0.57 9.84
C ARG A 237 15.43 -1.44 8.67
N GLY A 238 15.70 -2.74 8.77
CA GLY A 238 15.21 -3.75 7.83
C GLY A 238 16.22 -4.17 6.77
N ARG A 239 15.85 -5.19 5.99
CA ARG A 239 16.65 -5.70 4.87
C ARG A 239 16.22 -5.00 3.59
N ILE A 240 17.09 -4.18 3.02
CA ILE A 240 16.86 -3.53 1.74
C ILE A 240 17.42 -4.43 0.65
N GLU A 241 16.62 -4.67 -0.39
CA GLU A 241 17.05 -5.49 -1.50
C GLU A 241 17.61 -4.61 -2.62
N VAL A 242 18.74 -5.01 -3.20
CA VAL A 242 19.38 -4.29 -4.30
C VAL A 242 19.49 -5.16 -5.54
N VAL A 243 19.04 -4.67 -6.69
CA VAL A 243 19.15 -5.36 -7.97
C VAL A 243 20.01 -4.53 -8.93
N PHE A 244 21.18 -5.06 -9.27
CA PHE A 244 22.05 -4.48 -10.28
C PHE A 244 21.74 -5.07 -11.65
N SER A 245 21.57 -4.20 -12.64
CA SER A 245 21.42 -4.57 -14.04
C SER A 245 22.46 -3.89 -14.92
N THR A 246 22.89 -4.53 -16.00
CA THR A 246 23.62 -3.85 -17.07
C THR A 246 22.63 -3.11 -17.99
N PRO A 247 23.09 -2.11 -18.77
CA PRO A 247 22.25 -1.45 -19.78
C PRO A 247 21.61 -2.43 -20.76
N GLU A 248 22.32 -3.49 -21.16
CA GLU A 248 21.86 -4.51 -22.10
C GLU A 248 20.75 -5.37 -21.50
N GLU A 249 20.90 -5.75 -20.23
CA GLU A 249 19.85 -6.48 -19.51
C GLU A 249 18.58 -5.64 -19.41
N LEU A 250 18.71 -4.35 -19.05
CA LEU A 250 17.58 -3.43 -18.95
C LEU A 250 16.88 -3.25 -20.32
N LYS A 251 17.67 -3.09 -21.39
CA LYS A 251 17.15 -2.98 -22.77
C LYS A 251 16.38 -4.25 -23.17
N ARG A 252 16.91 -5.44 -22.86
CA ARG A 252 16.30 -6.73 -23.21
C ARG A 252 14.92 -6.92 -22.58
N VAL A 253 14.71 -6.40 -21.38
CA VAL A 253 13.42 -6.50 -20.66
C VAL A 253 12.52 -5.27 -20.86
N GLY A 254 12.87 -4.36 -21.78
CA GLY A 254 12.09 -3.16 -22.10
C GLY A 254 12.08 -2.10 -21.00
N GLY A 255 13.12 -2.05 -20.16
CA GLY A 255 13.25 -1.05 -19.11
C GLY A 255 13.66 0.33 -19.64
N PRO A 256 13.28 1.42 -18.95
CA PRO A 256 13.55 2.79 -19.39
C PRO A 256 15.05 3.13 -19.32
N ALA A 257 15.62 3.60 -20.43
CA ALA A 257 17.05 3.90 -20.55
C ALA A 257 17.54 5.05 -19.65
N TRP A 258 16.64 5.94 -19.22
CA TRP A 258 16.95 7.14 -18.42
C TRP A 258 17.13 6.86 -16.92
N ALA A 259 16.70 5.71 -16.42
CA ALA A 259 16.79 5.40 -15.00
C ALA A 259 18.23 5.01 -14.62
N GLY A 260 18.96 5.91 -13.97
CA GLY A 260 20.22 5.58 -13.28
C GLY A 260 19.97 4.66 -12.09
N GLY A 261 18.89 4.92 -11.35
CA GLY A 261 18.38 4.14 -10.23
C GLY A 261 16.85 4.25 -10.12
N LEU A 262 16.25 3.35 -9.36
CA LEU A 262 14.84 3.38 -8.99
C LEU A 262 14.59 2.61 -7.69
N PHE A 263 14.18 3.31 -6.65
CA PHE A 263 13.54 2.73 -5.48
C PHE A 263 12.04 2.63 -5.71
N LYS A 264 11.54 1.39 -5.73
CA LYS A 264 10.10 1.12 -5.77
C LYS A 264 9.79 -0.24 -5.15
N ASP A 265 8.74 -0.27 -4.36
CA ASP A 265 8.23 -1.48 -3.67
C ASP A 265 9.23 -2.10 -2.69
N GLY A 266 10.09 -1.28 -2.08
CA GLY A 266 11.11 -1.75 -1.13
C GLY A 266 12.37 -2.32 -1.78
N VAL A 267 12.53 -2.17 -3.10
CA VAL A 267 13.69 -2.66 -3.85
C VAL A 267 14.39 -1.50 -4.53
N VAL A 268 15.71 -1.42 -4.33
CA VAL A 268 16.61 -0.49 -5.01
C VAL A 268 17.10 -1.14 -6.31
N ARG A 269 16.76 -0.58 -7.46
CA ARG A 269 17.23 -1.05 -8.77
C ARG A 269 18.23 -0.05 -9.32
N VAL A 270 19.40 -0.52 -9.74
CA VAL A 270 20.46 0.38 -10.22
C VAL A 270 21.12 -0.20 -11.46
N VAL A 271 21.41 0.67 -12.43
CA VAL A 271 22.14 0.29 -13.63
C VAL A 271 23.64 0.43 -13.39
N PHE A 272 24.37 -0.67 -13.44
CA PHE A 272 25.82 -0.67 -13.35
C PHE A 272 26.45 -0.32 -14.70
N ARG A 273 27.22 0.76 -14.73
CA ARG A 273 28.09 1.15 -15.85
C ARG A 273 29.54 1.14 -15.38
N PRO A 274 30.44 0.34 -16.00
CA PRO A 274 31.86 0.37 -15.68
C PRO A 274 32.45 1.78 -15.78
N GLY A 275 33.43 2.10 -14.93
CA GLY A 275 34.11 3.41 -14.93
C GLY A 275 33.35 4.56 -14.25
N GLN A 276 32.09 4.38 -13.87
CA GLN A 276 31.26 5.44 -13.27
C GLN A 276 31.03 5.26 -11.76
N ARG A 277 32.11 4.98 -11.01
CA ARG A 277 32.02 4.63 -9.57
C ARG A 277 31.31 5.70 -8.73
N GLU A 278 31.69 6.97 -8.86
CA GLU A 278 31.13 8.04 -8.02
C GLU A 278 29.67 8.33 -8.37
N VAL A 279 29.32 8.30 -9.65
CA VAL A 279 27.93 8.41 -10.12
C VAL A 279 27.10 7.27 -9.54
N LEU A 280 27.61 6.04 -9.59
CA LEU A 280 26.93 4.88 -9.03
C LEU A 280 26.73 4.97 -7.52
N ALA A 281 27.76 5.45 -6.79
CA ALA A 281 27.69 5.65 -5.36
C ALA A 281 26.63 6.71 -4.99
N ALA A 282 26.59 7.81 -5.73
CA ALA A 282 25.60 8.87 -5.60
C ALA A 282 24.18 8.34 -5.88
N THR A 283 23.98 7.60 -6.98
CA THR A 283 22.70 6.96 -7.29
C THR A 283 22.27 6.00 -6.19
N LEU A 284 23.15 5.12 -5.70
CA LEU A 284 22.82 4.21 -4.60
C LEU A 284 22.39 4.97 -3.33
N ARG A 285 23.11 6.04 -2.97
CA ARG A 285 22.73 6.87 -1.82
C ARG A 285 21.37 7.52 -2.01
N HIS A 286 21.10 8.05 -3.20
CA HIS A 286 19.79 8.62 -3.56
C HIS A 286 18.67 7.58 -3.36
N GLU A 287 18.81 6.40 -3.96
CA GLU A 287 17.79 5.34 -3.82
C GLU A 287 17.67 4.80 -2.39
N PHE A 288 18.78 4.76 -1.63
CA PHE A 288 18.72 4.41 -0.21
C PHE A 288 18.04 5.49 0.63
N GLY A 289 18.13 6.77 0.27
CA GLY A 289 17.38 7.84 0.91
C GLY A 289 15.86 7.58 0.86
N HIS A 290 15.35 7.24 -0.33
CA HIS A 290 13.96 6.80 -0.50
C HIS A 290 13.64 5.55 0.33
N ALA A 291 14.54 4.56 0.34
CA ALA A 291 14.35 3.32 1.06
C ALA A 291 14.27 3.50 2.59
N LEU A 292 15.19 4.29 3.15
CA LEU A 292 15.25 4.61 4.57
C LEU A 292 14.00 5.38 5.01
N LEU A 293 13.58 6.37 4.20
CA LEU A 293 12.40 7.17 4.50
C LEU A 293 11.11 6.35 4.40
N SER A 294 10.97 5.51 3.37
CA SER A 294 9.82 4.62 3.20
C SER A 294 9.66 3.61 4.34
N ALA A 295 10.72 3.28 5.08
CA ALA A 295 10.64 2.39 6.23
C ALA A 295 10.02 3.07 7.47
N LEU A 296 10.04 4.41 7.54
CA LEU A 296 9.49 5.18 8.66
C LEU A 296 8.04 5.58 8.43
N ALA A 297 7.73 6.12 7.25
CA ALA A 297 6.39 6.58 6.94
C ALA A 297 6.07 6.34 5.45
N PRO A 298 5.24 5.33 5.13
CA PRO A 298 4.74 5.18 3.77
C PRO A 298 3.75 6.32 3.45
N GLY A 299 3.85 6.89 2.23
CA GLY A 299 2.91 7.91 1.75
C GLY A 299 3.27 9.36 2.06
N LEU A 300 4.53 9.65 2.39
CA LEU A 300 5.02 11.02 2.50
C LEU A 300 4.96 11.76 1.14
N PRO A 301 4.79 13.10 1.15
CA PRO A 301 4.79 13.92 -0.05
C PRO A 301 6.05 13.75 -0.91
N GLY A 302 5.89 13.90 -2.23
CA GLY A 302 6.97 13.69 -3.20
C GLY A 302 8.20 14.57 -2.95
N TRP A 303 8.02 15.86 -2.67
CA TRP A 303 9.13 16.78 -2.39
C TRP A 303 9.99 16.34 -1.21
N LEU A 304 9.40 15.75 -0.17
CA LEU A 304 10.13 15.30 1.01
C LEU A 304 10.95 14.04 0.69
N GLN A 305 10.35 13.10 -0.06
CA GLN A 305 11.02 11.89 -0.54
C GLN A 305 12.27 12.27 -1.36
N GLU A 306 12.09 13.14 -2.36
CA GLU A 306 13.19 13.59 -3.21
C GLU A 306 14.22 14.44 -2.46
N GLY A 307 13.79 15.33 -1.55
CA GLY A 307 14.69 16.16 -0.76
C GLY A 307 15.61 15.31 0.13
N VAL A 308 15.06 14.30 0.81
CA VAL A 308 15.85 13.35 1.62
C VAL A 308 16.79 12.53 0.73
N ALA A 309 16.33 12.09 -0.44
CA ALA A 309 17.18 11.36 -1.40
C ALA A 309 18.35 12.22 -1.92
N GLN A 310 18.13 13.51 -2.20
CA GLN A 310 19.19 14.44 -2.60
C GLN A 310 20.17 14.75 -1.47
N MET A 311 19.69 14.86 -0.23
CA MET A 311 20.55 15.00 0.95
C MET A 311 21.42 13.75 1.14
N ALA A 312 20.84 12.55 0.96
CA ALA A 312 21.59 11.30 0.97
C ALA A 312 22.66 11.24 -0.15
N GLU A 313 22.35 11.76 -1.34
CA GLU A 313 23.28 11.91 -2.46
C GLU A 313 24.44 12.87 -2.14
N LYS A 314 24.34 13.66 -1.06
CA LYS A 314 25.22 14.77 -0.66
C LYS A 314 25.18 15.94 -1.64
N LYS A 315 24.02 16.20 -2.25
CA LYS A 315 23.82 17.43 -3.02
C LYS A 315 23.81 18.63 -2.09
N ASP A 316 24.51 19.68 -2.49
CA ASP A 316 24.59 20.94 -1.76
C ASP A 316 23.23 21.68 -1.80
N PRO A 317 22.53 21.84 -0.66
CA PRO A 317 21.28 22.59 -0.60
C PRO A 317 21.45 24.06 -1.01
N ALA A 318 22.64 24.64 -0.83
CA ALA A 318 22.90 26.03 -1.19
C ALA A 318 22.78 26.26 -2.71
N ARG A 319 23.17 25.27 -3.54
CA ARG A 319 22.93 25.31 -4.99
C ARG A 319 21.44 25.31 -5.35
N ALA A 320 20.64 24.49 -4.68
CA ALA A 320 19.20 24.48 -4.89
C ALA A 320 18.55 25.82 -4.47
N LEU A 321 18.97 26.37 -3.32
CA LEU A 321 18.52 27.67 -2.85
C LEU A 321 18.94 28.82 -3.78
N ALA A 322 20.17 28.79 -4.32
CA ALA A 322 20.63 29.77 -5.29
C ALA A 322 19.81 29.72 -6.59
N PHE A 323 19.52 28.51 -7.09
CA PHE A 323 18.62 28.32 -8.23
C PHE A 323 17.22 28.89 -7.96
N LEU A 324 16.61 28.56 -6.81
CA LEU A 324 15.28 29.05 -6.43
C LEU A 324 15.25 30.58 -6.26
N ARG A 325 16.29 31.19 -5.70
CA ARG A 325 16.41 32.66 -5.57
C ARG A 325 16.56 33.36 -6.91
N GLY A 326 17.09 32.67 -7.93
CA GLY A 326 17.17 33.17 -9.30
C GLY A 326 15.86 33.07 -10.09
N LEU A 327 14.83 32.42 -9.56
CA LEU A 327 13.51 32.36 -10.18
C LEU A 327 12.70 33.61 -9.80
N PRO A 328 12.30 34.47 -10.75
CA PRO A 328 11.50 35.65 -10.45
C PRO A 328 10.09 35.25 -9.99
N GLY A 329 9.66 35.77 -8.83
CA GLY A 329 8.25 35.87 -8.42
C GLY A 329 7.44 34.57 -8.28
N THR A 330 8.07 33.39 -8.32
CA THR A 330 7.31 32.13 -8.44
C THR A 330 7.16 31.42 -7.11
N ILE A 331 5.97 31.53 -6.51
CA ILE A 331 5.51 30.55 -5.53
C ILE A 331 5.23 29.25 -6.30
N LEU A 332 6.04 28.22 -6.08
CA LEU A 332 5.76 26.90 -6.65
C LEU A 332 4.42 26.40 -6.08
N PRO A 333 3.41 26.12 -6.92
CA PRO A 333 2.14 25.60 -6.42
C PRO A 333 2.39 24.27 -5.72
N GLY A 334 1.78 24.06 -4.56
CA GLY A 334 2.00 22.84 -3.76
C GLY A 334 1.77 21.54 -4.53
N SER A 335 0.87 21.55 -5.52
CA SER A 335 0.63 20.41 -6.42
C SER A 335 1.81 20.07 -7.34
N ALA A 336 2.67 21.04 -7.68
CA ALA A 336 3.91 20.76 -8.42
C ALA A 336 4.92 19.99 -7.56
N LEU A 337 4.95 20.29 -6.25
CA LEU A 337 5.82 19.65 -5.25
C LEU A 337 5.43 18.20 -4.92
N GLU A 338 4.26 17.74 -5.35
CA GLU A 338 3.83 16.34 -5.19
C GLU A 338 4.44 15.40 -6.23
N THR A 339 5.16 15.92 -7.22
CA THR A 339 5.84 15.14 -8.26
C THR A 339 7.36 15.18 -8.10
N GLY A 340 8.06 14.17 -8.63
CA GLY A 340 9.53 14.19 -8.63
C GLY A 340 10.07 15.38 -9.42
N PHE A 341 11.12 16.05 -8.91
CA PHE A 341 11.66 17.29 -9.50
C PHE A 341 12.07 17.18 -10.99
N ILE A 342 12.36 15.97 -11.48
CA ILE A 342 12.59 15.71 -12.91
C ILE A 342 11.38 16.12 -13.76
N TRP A 343 10.17 15.92 -13.26
CA TRP A 343 8.91 16.27 -13.95
C TRP A 343 8.54 17.75 -13.81
N MET A 344 9.14 18.47 -12.85
CA MET A 344 8.99 19.94 -12.74
C MET A 344 9.75 20.68 -13.85
N ARG A 345 10.83 20.11 -14.40
CA ARG A 345 11.56 20.74 -15.53
C ARG A 345 10.73 20.76 -16.81
N ASP A 346 9.88 19.75 -17.03
CA ASP A 346 9.00 19.66 -18.21
C ASP A 346 7.60 20.27 -17.99
N SER A 347 7.19 20.45 -16.74
CA SER A 347 5.82 20.88 -16.41
C SER A 347 5.80 22.28 -15.81
N ARG A 348 5.56 23.29 -16.65
CA ARG A 348 5.00 24.61 -16.27
C ARG A 348 5.91 25.65 -15.58
N LEU A 349 7.20 25.71 -15.91
CA LEU A 349 7.99 26.93 -15.67
C LEU A 349 8.01 27.91 -16.86
N ALA A 350 7.28 27.62 -17.94
CA ALA A 350 7.24 28.45 -19.16
C ALA A 350 5.96 29.28 -19.37
N ARG A 351 5.01 29.34 -18.40
CA ARG A 351 3.77 30.13 -18.56
C ARG A 351 3.29 30.81 -17.28
N ALA A 352 4.19 31.54 -16.63
CA ALA A 352 3.82 32.54 -15.62
C ALA A 352 4.75 33.76 -15.75
N ALA A 353 4.97 34.19 -16.99
CA ALA A 353 5.45 35.53 -17.34
C ALA A 353 4.29 36.27 -17.99
#